data_AF-A0A956P6Q0-F1
#
_entry.id   AF-A0A956P6Q0-F1
#
_cell.length_a   1.000
_cell.length_b   1.000
_cell.length_c   1.000
_cell.angle_alpha   90.00
_cell.angle_beta   90.00
_cell.angle_gamma   90.00
#
_symmetry.space_group_name_H-M   'P 1'
#
loop_
_entity.id
_entity.type
_entity.pdbx_description
1 polymer ?
#
loop_
_entity_poly.entity_id
_entity_poly.type
_entity_poly.pdbx_seq_one_letter_code
_entity_poly.pdbx_strand_id
1 'polypeptide(L)' 'MELKAVTIREINRIFEVTDELLVDREKLEIPLRPADPGGVEQGADGVIKITVPKTRPLDEWLVELEDQLRELVGL' A
#
# COMPACT_ATOMS: atom_id res chain seq x y z
N MET A 1 5.20 15.07 -8.56
CA MET A 1 6.60 14.78 -8.18
C MET A 1 6.78 13.27 -8.24
N GLU A 2 7.92 12.79 -8.73
CA GLU A 2 8.17 11.34 -8.84
C GLU A 2 8.79 10.80 -7.54
N LEU A 3 8.21 9.73 -6.98
CA LEU A 3 8.75 9.04 -5.81
C LEU A 3 9.93 8.16 -6.25
N LYS A 4 11.10 8.33 -5.62
CA LYS A 4 12.33 7.61 -5.99
C LYS A 4 12.57 6.35 -5.18
N ALA A 5 12.10 6.34 -3.94
CA ALA A 5 12.20 5.24 -3.01
C ALA A 5 11.05 5.35 -2.01
N VAL A 6 10.55 4.21 -1.56
CA VAL A 6 9.61 4.13 -0.44
C VAL A 6 10.45 4.10 0.83
N THR A 7 10.32 5.13 1.65
CA THR A 7 11.01 5.26 2.93
C THR A 7 10.08 4.91 4.09
N ILE A 8 10.62 4.91 5.31
CA ILE A 8 9.83 4.70 6.53
C ILE A 8 8.66 5.68 6.67
N ARG A 9 8.77 6.89 6.11
CA ARG A 9 7.68 7.88 6.11
C ARG A 9 6.49 7.39 5.30
N GLU A 10 6.73 6.90 4.09
CA GLU A 10 5.69 6.37 3.21
C GLU A 10 5.10 5.09 3.78
N ILE A 11 5.94 4.22 4.35
CA ILE A 11 5.53 2.98 5.02
C ILE A 11 4.60 3.27 6.21
N ASN A 12 4.95 4.23 7.07
CA ASN A 12 4.12 4.58 8.22
C ASN A 12 2.73 5.05 7.77
N ARG A 13 2.66 5.83 6.69
CA ARG A 13 1.42 6.33 6.12
C ARG A 13 0.53 5.22 5.56
N ILE A 14 1.14 4.22 4.93
CA ILE A 14 0.44 2.99 4.50
C ILE A 14 -0.06 2.22 5.72
N PHE A 15 0.76 2.13 6.78
CA PHE A 15 0.36 1.46 8.00
C PHE A 15 -0.83 2.12 8.68
N GLU A 16 -0.92 3.45 8.71
CA GLU A 16 -2.10 4.17 9.22
C GLU A 16 -3.39 3.67 8.53
N VAL A 17 -3.40 3.60 7.20
CA VAL A 17 -4.56 3.12 6.43
C VAL A 17 -4.86 1.64 6.72
N THR A 18 -3.84 0.78 6.76
CA THR A 18 -4.05 -0.66 7.00
C THR A 18 -4.50 -0.98 8.43
N ASP A 19 -4.10 -0.15 9.41
CA ASP A 19 -4.47 -0.29 10.82
C ASP A 19 -5.97 -0.02 11.03
N GLU A 20 -6.51 0.99 10.34
CA GLU A 20 -7.94 1.30 10.32
C GLU A 20 -8.79 0.15 9.75
N LEU A 21 -8.21 -0.67 8.87
CA LEU A 21 -8.84 -1.84 8.29
C LEU A 21 -8.53 -3.15 9.06
N LEU A 22 -7.84 -3.06 10.21
CA LEU A 22 -7.43 -4.20 11.03
C LEU A 22 -6.59 -5.25 10.27
N VAL A 23 -5.82 -4.81 9.28
CA VAL A 23 -4.94 -5.69 8.51
C VAL A 23 -3.65 -5.95 9.29
N ASP A 24 -3.32 -7.22 9.50
CA ASP A 24 -2.09 -7.63 10.18
C ASP A 24 -0.85 -7.13 9.42
N ARG A 25 -0.02 -6.32 10.07
CA ARG A 25 1.21 -5.77 9.46
C ARG A 25 2.22 -6.85 9.06
N GLU A 26 2.18 -8.01 9.72
CA GLU A 26 3.01 -9.17 9.40
C GLU A 26 2.66 -9.79 8.05
N LYS A 27 1.45 -9.52 7.54
CA LYS A 27 1.00 -9.96 6.22
C LYS A 27 1.25 -8.91 5.14
N LEU A 28 1.92 -7.78 5.44
CA LEU A 28 2.16 -6.73 4.46
C LEU A 28 3.55 -6.85 3.83
N GLU A 29 3.61 -6.86 2.50
CA GLU A 29 4.84 -6.68 1.74
C GLU A 29 4.82 -5.33 1.03
N ILE A 30 5.76 -4.45 1.37
CA ILE A 30 5.89 -3.11 0.77
C ILE A 30 7.27 -2.99 0.12
N PRO A 31 7.37 -3.12 -1.22
CA PRO A 31 8.64 -2.97 -1.92
C PRO A 31 9.21 -1.56 -1.72
N LEU A 32 10.51 -1.46 -1.38
CA LEU A 32 11.18 -0.17 -1.22
C LEU A 32 11.35 0.61 -2.54
N ARG A 33 11.10 -0.05 -3.68
CA ARG A 33 11.11 0.57 -5.00
C ARG A 33 9.68 0.81 -5.46
N PRO A 34 9.27 2.08 -5.66
CA PRO A 34 7.98 2.38 -6.26
C PRO A 34 7.92 1.94 -7.73
N ALA A 35 6.73 1.66 -8.23
CA ALA A 35 6.48 1.23 -9.61
C ALA A 35 5.12 1.73 -10.11
N ASP A 36 4.95 1.84 -11.43
CA ASP A 36 3.67 2.15 -12.06
C ASP A 36 3.18 0.96 -12.90
N PRO A 37 1.90 0.59 -12.80
CA PRO A 37 0.92 1.12 -11.84
C PRO A 37 1.25 0.70 -10.40
N GLY A 38 0.95 1.57 -9.45
CA GLY A 38 0.84 1.17 -8.04
C GLY A 38 -0.47 0.42 -7.78
N GLY A 39 -0.60 -0.22 -6.63
CA GLY A 39 -1.80 -0.95 -6.25
C GLY A 39 -1.56 -1.99 -5.17
N VAL A 40 -2.60 -2.79 -4.93
CA VAL A 40 -2.57 -3.91 -3.99
C VAL A 40 -2.82 -5.22 -4.71
N GLU A 41 -2.12 -6.26 -4.26
CA GLU A 41 -2.25 -7.61 -4.80
C GLU A 41 -2.25 -8.61 -3.65
N GLN A 42 -3.10 -9.63 -3.73
CA GLN A 42 -3.03 -10.76 -2.81
C GLN A 42 -1.92 -11.71 -3.26
N GLY A 43 -0.89 -11.84 -2.43
CA GLY A 43 0.20 -12.79 -2.57
C GLY A 43 -0.15 -14.18 -2.03
N ALA A 44 0.86 -15.04 -1.97
CA ALA A 44 0.75 -16.36 -1.37
C ALA A 44 0.42 -16.28 0.13
N ASP A 45 -0.27 -17.29 0.65
CA ASP A 45 -0.55 -17.44 2.09
C ASP A 45 -1.24 -16.23 2.75
N GLY A 46 -1.97 -15.44 1.96
CA GLY A 46 -2.72 -14.28 2.48
C GLY A 46 -1.86 -13.04 2.77
N VAL A 47 -0.61 -13.02 2.28
CA VAL A 47 0.20 -11.79 2.25
C VAL A 47 -0.44 -10.79 1.28
N ILE A 48 -0.50 -9.52 1.66
CA ILE A 48 -0.95 -8.41 0.82
C ILE A 48 0.28 -7.61 0.42
N LYS A 49 0.52 -7.55 -0.89
CA LYS A 49 1.59 -6.75 -1.46
C LYS A 49 1.06 -5.38 -1.84
N ILE A 50 1.72 -4.33 -1.37
CA ILE A 50 1.35 -2.94 -1.59
C ILE A 50 2.46 -2.25 -2.37
N THR A 51 2.20 -1.96 -3.65
CA THR A 51 3.14 -1.26 -4.53
C THR A 51 2.80 0.21 -4.61
N VAL A 52 3.69 1.07 -4.11
CA VAL A 52 3.48 2.53 -4.13
C VAL A 52 3.70 3.08 -5.56
N PRO A 53 2.77 3.88 -6.11
CA PRO A 53 2.93 4.47 -7.43
C PRO A 53 4.10 5.45 -7.45
N LYS A 54 4.86 5.43 -8.53
CA LYS A 54 6.02 6.31 -8.70
C LYS A 54 5.59 7.72 -9.10
N THR A 55 4.55 7.82 -9.92
CA THR A 55 4.16 9.07 -10.62
C THR A 55 3.11 9.89 -9.89
N ARG A 56 2.45 9.32 -8.87
CA ARG A 56 1.36 9.98 -8.12
C ARG A 56 1.80 10.44 -6.72
N PRO A 57 1.27 11.56 -6.19
CA PRO A 57 1.44 11.91 -4.80
C PRO A 57 0.89 10.83 -3.87
N LEU A 58 1.62 10.52 -2.80
CA LEU A 58 1.22 9.47 -1.85
C LEU A 58 -0.14 9.80 -1.22
N ASP A 59 -0.34 11.02 -0.72
CA ASP A 59 -1.59 11.47 -0.09
C ASP A 59 -2.83 11.23 -0.97
N GLU A 60 -2.71 11.49 -2.28
CA GLU A 60 -3.81 11.27 -3.23
C GLU A 60 -4.07 9.77 -3.43
N TRP A 61 -3.00 8.98 -3.51
CA TRP A 61 -3.12 7.54 -3.72
C TRP A 61 -3.56 6.76 -2.47
N LEU A 62 -3.30 7.24 -1.25
CA LEU A 62 -3.74 6.56 -0.03
C LEU A 62 -5.26 6.40 0.06
N VAL A 63 -6.02 7.32 -0.55
CA VAL A 63 -7.48 7.23 -0.65
C VAL A 63 -7.87 6.05 -1.55
N GLU A 64 -7.17 5.86 -2.67
CA GLU A 64 -7.37 4.71 -3.56
C GLU A 64 -6.91 3.40 -2.89
N LEU A 65 -5.79 3.42 -2.17
CA LEU A 65 -5.26 2.27 -1.44
C LEU A 65 -6.29 1.71 -0.46
N GLU A 66 -6.95 2.58 0.30
CA GLU A 66 -7.97 2.19 1.27
C GLU A 66 -9.14 1.44 0.60
N ASP A 67 -9.65 1.98 -0.51
CA ASP A 67 -10.73 1.36 -1.30
C ASP A 67 -10.31 -0.01 -1.83
N GLN A 68 -9.11 -0.10 -2.41
CA GLN A 68 -8.58 -1.36 -2.92
C GLN A 68 -8.37 -2.41 -1.82
N LEU A 69 -7.91 -2.00 -0.63
CA LEU A 69 -7.75 -2.91 0.50
C LEU A 69 -9.09 -3.40 1.03
N ARG A 70 -10.12 -2.55 1.10
CA ARG A 70 -11.48 -2.95 1.47
C ARG A 70 -12.04 -4.00 0.51
N GLU A 71 -11.90 -3.76 -0.80
CA GLU A 71 -12.31 -4.73 -1.82
C GLU A 71 -11.56 -6.06 -1.66
N LEU A 72 -10.25 -6.01 -1.42
CA LEU A 72 -9.41 -7.20 -1.27
C LEU A 72 -9.75 -8.03 -0.03
N VAL A 73 -10.04 -7.37 1.10
CA VAL A 73 -10.34 -8.04 2.38
C VAL A 73 -11.84 -8.27 2.61
N GLY A 74 -12.70 -7.80 1.70
CA GLY A 74 -14.15 -8.01 1.72
C GLY A 74 -14.91 -7.16 2.73
N LEU A 75 -14.48 -5.90 2.94
CA LEU A 75 -15.13 -4.91 3.82
C LEU A 75 -16.04 -3.93 3.06
#